data_AF-A0AAJ1WXN5-F1
#
_entry.id   AF-A0AAJ1WXN5-F1
#
_cell.length_a   1.000
_cell.length_b   1.000
_cell.length_c   1.000
_cell.angle_alpha   90.00
_cell.angle_beta   90.00
_cell.angle_gamma   90.00
#
_symmetry.space_group_name_H-M   'P 1'
#
loop_
_entity.id
_entity.type
_entity.pdbx_description
1 polymer ?
#
loop_
_entity_poly.entity_id
_entity_poly.type
_entity_poly.pdbx_seq_one_letter_code
_entity_poly.pdbx_strand_id
1 'polypeptide(L)'
;MTTRDTTKRRAPPLSDAEEALLQAAIANNPDSEELTDAELARLRPARDVLPPTVYAALTQGSPSQAESGRVQLTLSVDPDVLAAYKAGGPGWQARMNEALAAGIARGRRRSRAVKRG
;
A
#
# COMPACT_ATOMS: atom_id res chain seq x y z
N MET A 1 12.38 23.98 0.92
CA MET A 1 11.23 23.17 1.39
C MET A 1 10.39 22.85 0.18
N THR A 2 10.55 21.67 -0.40
CA THR A 2 9.79 21.30 -1.62
C THR A 2 8.52 20.59 -1.18
N THR A 3 7.41 21.33 -1.21
CA THR A 3 6.07 20.80 -0.95
C THR A 3 5.74 19.74 -1.99
N ARG A 4 5.43 18.52 -1.54
CA ARG A 4 5.08 17.40 -2.40
C ARG A 4 3.66 17.60 -2.92
N ASP A 5 3.52 17.92 -4.20
CA ASP A 5 2.24 18.02 -4.91
C ASP A 5 1.50 16.67 -4.85
N THR A 6 0.37 16.65 -4.15
CA THR A 6 -0.46 15.45 -3.94
C THR A 6 -1.47 15.24 -5.07
N THR A 7 -1.46 16.10 -6.09
CA THR A 7 -2.45 16.17 -7.17
C THR A 7 -2.31 15.05 -8.21
N LYS A 8 -1.16 14.37 -8.28
CA LYS A 8 -0.87 13.31 -9.27
C LYS A 8 -1.58 11.95 -9.09
N ARG A 9 -2.49 11.78 -8.12
CA ARG A 9 -3.16 10.49 -7.83
C ARG A 9 -4.67 10.44 -8.12
N ARG A 10 -5.19 11.23 -9.07
CA ARG A 10 -6.56 11.03 -9.56
C ARG A 10 -6.49 10.60 -11.01
N ALA A 11 -7.05 9.43 -11.32
CA ALA A 11 -7.32 9.07 -12.71
C ALA A 11 -8.14 10.20 -13.35
N PRO A 12 -7.91 10.53 -14.64
CA PRO A 12 -8.74 11.49 -15.33
C PRO A 12 -10.22 11.05 -15.27
N PRO A 13 -11.17 11.99 -15.20
CA PRO A 13 -12.59 11.64 -15.29
C PRO A 13 -12.84 10.91 -16.62
N LEU A 14 -13.73 9.92 -16.60
CA LEU A 14 -14.18 9.25 -17.82
C LEU A 14 -14.72 10.30 -18.80
N SER A 15 -14.33 10.21 -20.07
CA SER A 15 -15.00 10.98 -21.11
C SER A 15 -16.38 10.41 -21.41
N ASP A 16 -17.30 11.25 -21.88
CA ASP A 16 -18.65 10.83 -22.27
C ASP A 16 -18.62 9.67 -23.29
N ALA A 17 -17.63 9.66 -24.18
CA ALA A 17 -17.43 8.59 -25.15
C ALA A 17 -17.01 7.27 -24.49
N GLU A 18 -16.11 7.30 -23.50
CA GLU A 18 -15.71 6.12 -22.74
C GLU A 18 -16.87 5.59 -21.89
N GLU A 19 -17.65 6.48 -21.26
CA GLU A 19 -18.83 6.10 -20.49
C GLU A 19 -19.92 5.46 -21.38
N ALA A 20 -20.17 6.02 -22.57
CA ALA A 20 -21.10 5.43 -23.54
C ALA A 20 -20.65 4.03 -24.00
N LEU A 21 -19.34 3.82 -24.20
CA LEU A 21 -18.78 2.51 -24.54
C LEU A 21 -18.96 1.49 -23.41
N LEU A 22 -18.71 1.90 -22.16
CA LEU A 22 -18.92 1.04 -20.98
C LEU A 22 -20.40 0.68 -20.82
N GLN A 23 -21.31 1.64 -20.98
CA GLN A 23 -22.75 1.39 -20.89
C GLN A 23 -23.23 0.43 -22.00
N ALA A 24 -22.73 0.59 -23.22
CA ALA A 24 -23.03 -0.33 -24.32
C ALA A 24 -22.46 -1.74 -24.07
N ALA A 25 -21.29 -1.85 -23.43
CA ALA A 25 -20.72 -3.13 -23.06
C ALA A 25 -21.54 -3.84 -21.96
N ILE A 26 -22.03 -3.08 -20.97
CA ILE A 26 -22.92 -3.59 -19.91
C ILE A 26 -24.23 -4.09 -20.53
N ALA A 27 -24.88 -3.26 -21.36
CA ALA A 27 -26.18 -3.58 -21.96
C ALA A 27 -26.16 -4.80 -22.90
N ASN A 28 -25.02 -5.09 -23.52
CA ASN A 28 -24.85 -6.23 -24.42
C ASN A 28 -24.32 -7.50 -23.70
N ASN A 29 -24.10 -7.46 -22.38
CA ASN A 29 -23.61 -8.61 -21.63
C ASN A 29 -24.78 -9.42 -21.05
N PRO A 30 -25.06 -10.64 -21.55
CA PRO A 30 -26.15 -11.48 -21.03
C PRO A 30 -25.91 -11.94 -19.57
N ASP A 31 -24.67 -11.92 -19.08
CA ASP A 31 -24.35 -12.25 -17.68
C ASP A 31 -24.46 -11.02 -16.74
N SER A 32 -24.89 -9.87 -17.25
CA SER A 32 -25.04 -8.62 -16.48
C SER A 32 -26.47 -8.08 -16.60
N GLU A 33 -27.45 -8.95 -16.38
CA GLU A 33 -28.84 -8.52 -16.25
C GLU A 33 -29.01 -7.59 -15.03
N GLU A 34 -29.73 -6.49 -15.25
CA GLU A 34 -30.05 -5.53 -14.19
C GLU A 34 -30.99 -6.18 -13.17
N LEU A 35 -30.68 -6.03 -11.87
CA LEU A 35 -31.51 -6.54 -10.79
C LEU A 35 -32.88 -5.86 -10.79
N THR A 36 -33.95 -6.64 -10.70
CA THR A 36 -35.28 -6.09 -10.48
C THR A 36 -35.44 -5.57 -9.06
N ASP A 37 -36.37 -4.63 -8.82
CA ASP A 37 -36.64 -4.09 -7.48
C ASP A 37 -36.98 -5.19 -6.46
N ALA A 38 -37.68 -6.23 -6.90
CA ALA A 38 -38.05 -7.37 -6.06
C ALA A 38 -36.84 -8.24 -5.69
N GLU A 39 -35.85 -8.36 -6.56
CA GLU A 39 -34.60 -9.08 -6.29
C GLU A 39 -33.67 -8.25 -5.40
N LEU A 40 -33.58 -6.95 -5.67
CA LEU A 40 -32.83 -6.00 -4.85
C LEU A 40 -33.32 -6.01 -3.39
N ALA A 41 -34.65 -6.03 -3.20
CA ALA A 41 -35.27 -6.09 -1.88
C ALA A 41 -34.95 -7.36 -1.07
N ARG A 42 -34.49 -8.44 -1.74
CA ARG A 42 -34.14 -9.71 -1.10
C ARG A 42 -32.65 -9.80 -0.72
N LEU A 43 -31.82 -8.84 -1.13
CA LEU A 43 -30.40 -8.86 -0.81
C LEU A 43 -30.19 -8.74 0.70
N ARG A 44 -29.17 -9.45 1.20
CA ARG A 44 -28.78 -9.42 2.61
C ARG A 44 -27.35 -8.89 2.74
N PRO A 45 -27.03 -8.15 3.82
CA PRO A 45 -25.66 -7.69 4.07
C PRO A 45 -24.66 -8.85 4.08
N ALA A 46 -23.48 -8.67 3.48
CA ALA A 46 -22.46 -9.71 3.37
C ALA A 46 -22.04 -10.31 4.74
N ARG A 47 -22.03 -9.49 5.80
CA ARG A 47 -21.77 -9.94 7.19
C ARG A 47 -22.76 -10.98 7.72
N ASP A 48 -23.98 -11.02 7.17
CA ASP A 48 -25.06 -11.88 7.64
C ASP A 48 -25.11 -13.21 6.86
N VAL A 49 -24.37 -13.31 5.75
CA VAL A 49 -24.34 -14.49 4.86
C VAL A 49 -22.97 -15.15 4.72
N LEU A 50 -21.88 -14.40 4.88
CA LEU A 50 -20.52 -14.94 4.79
C LEU A 50 -20.04 -15.48 6.13
N PRO A 51 -19.19 -16.54 6.13
CA PRO A 51 -18.48 -16.96 7.34
C PRO A 51 -17.67 -15.79 7.93
N PRO A 52 -17.57 -15.65 9.27
CA PRO A 52 -16.88 -14.53 9.90
C PRO A 52 -15.42 -14.36 9.47
N THR A 53 -14.73 -15.47 9.22
CA THR A 53 -13.33 -15.48 8.76
C THR A 53 -13.18 -14.90 7.36
N VAL A 54 -14.10 -15.23 6.45
CA VAL A 54 -14.12 -14.72 5.06
C VAL A 54 -14.48 -13.24 5.07
N TYR A 55 -15.51 -12.86 5.82
CA TYR A 55 -15.90 -11.46 5.95
C TYR A 55 -14.77 -10.59 6.53
N ALA A 56 -14.09 -11.08 7.57
CA ALA A 56 -12.93 -10.40 8.14
C ALA A 56 -11.80 -10.25 7.11
N ALA A 57 -11.46 -11.30 6.36
CA ALA A 57 -10.41 -11.23 5.34
C ALA A 57 -10.69 -10.19 4.23
N LEU A 58 -11.96 -9.99 3.86
CA LEU A 58 -12.36 -9.02 2.83
C LEU A 58 -12.43 -7.57 3.34
N THR A 59 -12.68 -7.38 4.63
CA THR A 59 -12.92 -6.07 5.25
C THR A 59 -11.73 -5.54 6.05
N GLN A 60 -10.82 -6.40 6.48
CA GLN A 60 -9.52 -5.99 6.99
C GLN A 60 -8.70 -5.49 5.82
N GLY A 61 -8.69 -4.16 5.63
CA GLY A 61 -7.80 -3.51 4.67
C GLY A 61 -6.37 -3.98 4.90
N SER A 62 -5.63 -4.22 3.82
CA SER A 62 -4.19 -4.48 3.91
C SER A 62 -3.55 -3.31 4.67
N PRO A 63 -2.71 -3.54 5.70
CA PRO A 63 -2.13 -2.45 6.46
C PRO A 63 -1.48 -1.48 5.49
N SER A 64 -2.02 -0.27 5.42
CA SER A 64 -1.42 0.74 4.55
C SER A 64 0.02 0.93 5.03
N GLN A 65 0.99 1.13 4.13
CA GLN A 65 2.38 1.35 4.56
C GLN A 65 2.51 2.46 5.62
N ALA A 66 1.57 3.41 5.63
CA ALA A 66 1.48 4.46 6.64
C ALA A 66 1.26 3.93 8.07
N GLU A 67 0.55 2.80 8.25
CA GLU A 67 0.35 2.19 9.58
C GLU A 67 1.61 1.54 10.13
N SER A 68 2.60 1.23 9.28
CA SER A 68 3.84 0.60 9.71
C SER A 68 4.86 1.57 10.34
N GLY A 69 4.54 2.88 10.44
CA GLY A 69 5.39 3.90 11.06
C GLY A 69 6.70 4.18 10.33
N ARG A 70 6.88 3.65 9.12
CA ARG A 70 8.10 3.82 8.32
C ARG A 70 8.03 5.10 7.48
N VAL A 71 9.10 5.88 7.52
CA VAL A 71 9.23 7.12 6.74
C VAL A 71 10.03 6.85 5.47
N GLN A 72 9.44 7.13 4.31
CA GLN A 72 10.16 7.11 3.04
C GLN A 72 11.00 8.39 2.92
N LEU A 73 12.31 8.24 2.72
CA LEU A 73 13.23 9.36 2.56
C LEU A 73 14.17 9.13 1.37
N THR A 74 14.66 10.22 0.77
CA THR A 74 15.69 10.17 -0.27
C THR A 74 17.06 10.17 0.41
N LEU A 75 17.80 9.07 0.27
CA LEU A 75 19.14 8.89 0.83
C LEU A 75 20.13 8.54 -0.27
N SER A 76 21.29 9.20 -0.26
CA SER A 76 22.43 8.77 -1.07
C SER A 76 23.18 7.67 -0.34
N VAL A 77 23.31 6.51 -0.98
CA VAL A 77 24.01 5.33 -0.47
C VAL A 77 25.03 4.95 -1.53
N ASP A 78 26.19 4.45 -1.09
CA ASP A 78 27.17 3.88 -2.00
C ASP A 78 26.53 2.77 -2.87
N PRO A 79 26.74 2.79 -4.20
CA PRO A 79 26.10 1.86 -5.12
C PRO A 79 26.45 0.40 -4.83
N ASP A 80 27.68 0.10 -4.40
CA ASP A 80 28.13 -1.27 -4.13
C ASP A 80 27.48 -1.81 -2.85
N VAL A 81 27.30 -0.95 -1.86
CA VAL A 81 26.57 -1.28 -0.63
C VAL A 81 25.11 -1.59 -0.95
N LEU A 82 24.46 -0.75 -1.76
CA LEU A 82 23.06 -0.99 -2.16
C LEU A 82 22.92 -2.28 -2.97
N ALA A 83 23.85 -2.56 -3.88
CA ALA A 83 23.88 -3.79 -4.67
C ALA A 83 24.02 -5.02 -3.77
N ALA A 84 24.93 -4.99 -2.79
CA ALA A 84 25.14 -6.09 -1.86
C ALA A 84 23.87 -6.41 -1.04
N TYR A 85 23.14 -5.40 -0.56
CA TYR A 85 21.88 -5.64 0.14
C TYR A 85 20.82 -6.26 -0.79
N LYS A 86 20.64 -5.70 -1.99
CA LYS A 86 19.67 -6.19 -2.99
C LYS A 86 19.96 -7.64 -3.42
N ALA A 87 21.22 -8.01 -3.55
CA ALA A 87 21.64 -9.37 -3.90
C ALA A 87 21.16 -10.42 -2.88
N GLY A 88 20.94 -10.03 -1.62
CA GLY A 88 20.36 -10.90 -0.59
C GLY A 88 18.87 -11.21 -0.77
N GLY A 89 18.23 -10.77 -1.85
CA GLY A 89 16.85 -11.11 -2.19
C GLY A 89 15.78 -10.35 -1.37
N PRO A 90 14.54 -10.86 -1.33
CA PRO A 90 13.43 -10.24 -0.62
C PRO A 90 13.78 -9.86 0.82
N GLY A 91 13.23 -8.74 1.29
CA GLY A 91 13.50 -8.22 2.64
C GLY A 91 14.83 -7.47 2.80
N TRP A 92 15.56 -7.18 1.72
CA TRP A 92 16.82 -6.42 1.79
C TRP A 92 16.69 -5.04 2.46
N GLN A 93 15.55 -4.35 2.26
CA GLN A 93 15.27 -3.08 2.93
C GLN A 93 15.13 -3.23 4.44
N ALA A 94 14.53 -4.32 4.92
CA ALA A 94 14.41 -4.61 6.35
C ALA A 94 15.79 -4.88 6.99
N ARG A 95 16.64 -5.68 6.33
CA ARG A 95 18.02 -5.92 6.78
C ARG A 95 18.85 -4.64 6.80
N MET A 96 18.69 -3.79 5.78
CA MET A 96 19.34 -2.48 5.75
C MET A 96 18.88 -1.58 6.91
N ASN A 97 17.58 -1.55 7.20
CA ASN A 97 17.04 -0.81 8.33
C ASN A 97 17.58 -1.30 9.69
N GLU A 98 17.71 -2.62 9.87
CA GLU A 98 18.33 -3.21 11.07
C GLU A 98 19.80 -2.76 11.23
N ALA A 99 20.57 -2.76 10.13
CA ALA A 99 21.95 -2.29 10.16
C ALA A 99 22.08 -0.81 10.54
N LEU A 100 21.17 0.04 10.04
CA LEU A 100 21.07 1.45 10.43
C LEU A 100 20.78 1.59 11.93
N ALA A 101 19.80 0.85 12.46
CA ALA A 101 19.45 0.87 13.88
C ALA A 101 20.62 0.41 14.78
N ALA A 102 21.32 -0.66 14.40
CA ALA A 102 22.50 -1.14 15.09
C ALA A 102 23.65 -0.09 15.08
N GLY A 103 23.78 0.66 13.98
CA GLY A 103 24.72 1.77 13.85
C GLY A 103 24.51 2.87 14.91
N ILE A 104 23.25 3.22 15.20
CA ILE A 104 22.93 4.22 16.23
C ILE A 104 23.39 3.74 17.61
N ALA A 105 23.15 2.48 17.96
CA ALA A 105 23.58 1.92 19.24
C ALA A 105 25.12 1.97 19.41
N ARG A 106 25.87 1.68 18.34
CA ARG A 106 27.34 1.78 18.32
C ARG A 106 27.83 3.23 18.42
N GLY A 107 27.19 4.15 17.70
CA GLY A 107 27.53 5.58 17.71
C GLY A 107 27.36 6.22 19.09
N ARG A 108 26.27 5.90 19.81
CA ARG A 108 26.02 6.37 21.18
C ARG A 108 27.08 5.90 22.19
N ARG A 109 27.62 4.69 22.01
CA ARG A 109 28.68 4.16 22.88
C ARG A 109 30.01 4.89 22.67
N ARG A 110 30.40 5.15 21.43
CA ARG A 110 31.65 5.87 21.11
C ARG A 110 31.64 7.31 21.62
N SER A 111 30.53 8.02 21.45
CA SER A 111 30.39 9.41 21.90
C SER A 111 30.39 9.54 23.43
N ARG A 112 29.86 8.56 24.18
CA ARG A 112 29.92 8.54 25.65
C ARG A 112 31.33 8.25 26.20
N ALA A 113 32.13 7.45 25.49
CA ALA A 113 33.51 7.16 25.87
C ALA A 113 34.43 8.40 25.73
N VAL A 114 34.25 9.15 24.63
CA VAL A 114 35.02 10.38 24.35
C VAL A 114 34.77 11.50 25.36
N LYS A 115 33.56 11.59 25.95
CA LYS A 115 33.20 12.65 26.91
C LYS A 115 33.70 12.39 28.35
N ARG A 116 34.24 11.20 28.65
CA ARG A 116 34.67 10.79 30.00
C ARG A 116 36.19 10.66 30.16
N GLY A 117 36.95 10.90 29.09
CA GLY A 117 38.41 11.09 29.12
C GLY A 117 38.73 12.56 28.95
#